data_AF-A0A285PU93-F1
#
_entry.id   AF-A0A285PU93-F1
#
_cell.length_a   1.000
_cell.length_b   1.000
_cell.length_c   1.000
_cell.angle_alpha   90.00
_cell.angle_beta   90.00
_cell.angle_gamma   90.00
#
_symmetry.space_group_name_H-M   'P 1'
#
loop_
_entity.id
_entity.type
_entity.pdbx_description
1 polymer ?
#
loop_
_entity_poly.entity_id
_entity_poly.type
_entity_poly.pdbx_seq_one_letter_code
_entity_poly.pdbx_strand_id
1 'polypeptide(L)'
;MTEDDLEKFSSNLRGVLGYIKYSKDKKELSRFLNNSQMQNMDNDAARVIRDITKTPIYVPEGKGEINVCEAVKDMINESRLEGRAEGKAEGRVEGKAEGKIQMLKELVKDGTLSVVKAAAKANMTAEQFKKELDKEV
;
A
#
# COMPACT_ATOMS: atom_id res chain seq x y z
N MET A 1 -14.34 -17.06 22.54
CA MET A 1 -13.38 -18.11 22.17
C MET A 1 -12.01 -17.72 22.71
N THR A 2 -11.53 -18.44 23.72
CA THR A 2 -10.20 -18.25 24.31
C THR A 2 -9.12 -18.89 23.43
N GLU A 3 -7.86 -18.89 23.87
CA GLU A 3 -6.80 -19.66 23.21
C GLU A 3 -6.94 -21.16 23.49
N ASP A 4 -7.27 -21.53 24.73
CA ASP A 4 -7.60 -22.90 25.12
C ASP A 4 -8.76 -23.50 24.31
N ASP A 5 -9.74 -22.68 23.92
CA ASP A 5 -10.82 -23.11 23.04
C ASP A 5 -10.33 -23.42 21.62
N LEU A 6 -9.36 -22.66 21.11
CA LEU A 6 -8.77 -22.89 19.77
C LEU A 6 -7.98 -24.20 19.72
N GLU A 7 -7.33 -24.58 20.83
CA GLU A 7 -6.52 -25.80 20.91
C GLU A 7 -7.32 -27.09 20.75
N LYS A 8 -8.65 -27.02 20.95
CA LYS A 8 -9.57 -28.17 20.82
C LYS A 8 -9.88 -28.54 19.37
N PHE A 9 -9.55 -27.68 18.40
CA PHE A 9 -9.84 -27.91 16.98
C PHE A 9 -8.67 -28.55 16.24
N SER A 10 -8.95 -29.22 15.11
CA SER A 10 -7.91 -29.72 14.20
C SER A 10 -7.02 -28.58 13.71
N SER A 11 -5.78 -28.87 13.30
CA SER A 11 -4.78 -27.87 12.88
C SER A 11 -5.34 -26.86 11.87
N ASN A 12 -5.97 -27.33 10.80
CA ASN A 12 -6.54 -26.45 9.76
C ASN A 12 -7.69 -25.58 10.28
N LEU A 13 -8.64 -26.16 11.03
CA LEU A 13 -9.78 -25.40 11.56
C LEU A 13 -9.34 -24.42 12.66
N ARG A 14 -8.38 -24.82 13.51
CA ARG A 14 -7.71 -23.95 14.49
C ARG A 14 -7.03 -22.77 13.79
N GLY A 15 -6.31 -23.03 12.70
CA GLY A 15 -5.67 -22.00 11.87
C GLY A 15 -6.67 -20.98 11.32
N VAL A 16 -7.76 -21.46 10.71
CA VAL A 16 -8.83 -20.62 10.15
C VAL A 16 -9.49 -19.78 11.25
N LEU A 17 -9.95 -20.40 12.33
CA LEU A 17 -10.64 -19.72 13.43
C LEU A 17 -9.72 -18.73 14.14
N GLY A 18 -8.45 -19.08 14.32
CA GLY A 18 -7.44 -18.20 14.89
C GLY A 18 -7.20 -16.99 14.00
N TYR A 19 -7.01 -17.18 12.69
CA TYR A 19 -6.84 -16.05 11.76
C TYR A 19 -8.07 -15.14 11.78
N ILE A 20 -9.28 -15.70 11.70
CA ILE A 20 -10.53 -14.92 11.73
C ILE A 20 -10.64 -14.12 13.03
N LYS A 21 -10.37 -14.76 14.18
CA LYS A 21 -10.41 -14.13 15.51
C LYS A 21 -9.50 -12.91 15.59
N TYR A 22 -8.26 -13.04 15.12
CA TYR A 22 -7.24 -11.99 15.24
C TYR A 22 -7.20 -11.04 14.03
N SER A 23 -7.97 -11.28 12.97
CA SER A 23 -7.90 -10.54 11.69
C SER A 23 -8.04 -9.02 11.81
N LYS A 24 -8.74 -8.52 12.84
CA LYS A 24 -8.95 -7.09 13.10
C LYS A 24 -7.84 -6.42 13.90
N ASP A 25 -7.00 -7.18 14.60
CA ASP A 25 -5.87 -6.67 15.37
C ASP A 25 -4.56 -7.09 14.72
N LYS A 26 -3.88 -6.12 14.09
CA LYS A 26 -2.61 -6.34 13.39
C LYS A 26 -1.52 -6.95 14.27
N LYS A 27 -1.44 -6.57 15.55
CA LYS A 27 -0.38 -7.04 16.45
C LYS A 27 -0.65 -8.48 16.87
N GLU A 28 -1.89 -8.79 17.21
CA GLU A 28 -2.30 -10.16 17.57
C GLU A 28 -2.22 -11.09 16.36
N LEU A 29 -2.69 -10.66 15.18
CA LEU A 29 -2.59 -11.45 13.95
C LEU A 29 -1.14 -11.74 13.58
N SER A 30 -0.26 -10.74 13.71
CA SER A 30 1.18 -10.93 13.46
C SER A 30 1.80 -11.94 14.43
N ARG A 31 1.46 -11.88 15.72
CA ARG A 31 1.90 -12.89 16.70
C ARG A 31 1.40 -14.28 16.34
N PHE A 32 0.13 -14.40 15.97
CA PHE A 32 -0.49 -15.66 15.57
C PHE A 32 0.18 -16.27 14.33
N LEU A 33 0.43 -15.46 13.29
CA LEU A 33 1.09 -15.89 12.05
C LEU A 33 2.55 -16.31 12.26
N ASN A 34 3.23 -15.80 13.28
CA ASN A 34 4.62 -16.17 13.57
C ASN A 34 4.76 -17.49 14.34
N ASN A 35 3.68 -18.08 14.86
CA ASN A 35 3.72 -19.26 15.73
C ASN A 35 3.65 -20.62 14.99
N SER A 36 4.18 -20.72 13.76
CA SER A 36 4.29 -21.94 12.92
C SER A 36 3.00 -22.68 12.50
N GLN A 37 1.85 -22.48 13.17
CA GLN A 37 0.61 -23.23 12.88
C GLN A 37 -0.02 -22.94 11.51
N MET A 38 0.50 -21.96 10.78
CA MET A 38 0.01 -21.51 9.49
C MET A 38 0.98 -21.88 8.35
N GLN A 39 2.02 -22.66 8.64
CA GLN A 39 3.05 -23.03 7.66
C GLN A 39 2.60 -24.13 6.70
N ASN A 40 1.71 -25.03 7.11
CA ASN A 40 1.19 -26.11 6.28
C ASN A 40 -0.32 -26.17 6.49
N MET A 41 -1.08 -25.56 5.57
CA MET A 41 -2.53 -25.51 5.63
C MET A 41 -3.13 -25.97 4.31
N ASP A 42 -4.21 -26.75 4.37
CA ASP A 42 -4.95 -27.13 3.17
C ASP A 42 -5.37 -25.90 2.37
N ASN A 43 -5.26 -25.96 1.05
CA ASN A 43 -5.69 -24.89 0.15
C ASN A 43 -7.15 -24.48 0.41
N ASP A 44 -8.05 -25.42 0.71
CA ASP A 44 -9.45 -25.12 1.00
C ASP A 44 -9.62 -24.31 2.29
N ALA A 45 -8.82 -24.60 3.33
CA ALA A 45 -8.83 -23.83 4.56
C ALA A 45 -8.24 -22.43 4.34
N ALA A 46 -7.16 -22.30 3.55
CA ALA A 46 -6.60 -21.01 3.18
C ALA A 46 -7.58 -20.16 2.35
N ARG A 47 -8.38 -20.77 1.46
CA ARG A 47 -9.45 -20.08 0.72
C ARG A 47 -10.53 -19.56 1.65
N VAL A 48 -10.93 -20.31 2.68
CA VAL A 48 -11.88 -19.82 3.69
C VAL A 48 -11.35 -18.56 4.38
N ILE A 49 -10.06 -18.55 4.77
CA ILE A 49 -9.44 -17.35 5.34
C ILE A 49 -9.55 -16.19 4.35
N ARG A 50 -9.04 -16.36 3.13
CA ARG A 50 -9.08 -15.35 2.05
C ARG A 50 -10.48 -14.77 1.88
N ASP A 51 -11.48 -15.63 1.77
CA ASP A 51 -12.84 -15.24 1.41
C ASP A 51 -13.60 -14.60 2.58
N ILE A 52 -13.37 -15.04 3.82
CA ILE A 52 -14.02 -14.52 5.02
C ILE A 52 -13.36 -13.22 5.50
N THR A 53 -12.04 -13.18 5.58
CA THR A 53 -11.33 -11.99 6.09
C THR A 53 -11.01 -10.98 5.01
N LYS A 54 -11.28 -11.31 3.74
CA LYS A 54 -10.90 -10.50 2.57
C LYS A 54 -9.40 -10.23 2.51
N THR A 55 -8.59 -11.11 3.10
CA THR A 55 -7.13 -11.02 2.97
C THR A 55 -6.74 -11.45 1.56
N PRO A 56 -6.06 -10.62 0.76
CA PRO A 56 -5.72 -10.94 -0.62
C PRO A 56 -4.48 -11.84 -0.71
N ILE A 57 -4.53 -13.00 -0.05
CA ILE A 57 -3.50 -14.04 -0.22
C ILE A 57 -3.77 -14.85 -1.49
N TYR A 58 -2.71 -15.13 -2.23
CA TYR A 58 -2.75 -16.09 -3.32
C TYR A 58 -2.85 -17.51 -2.76
N VAL A 59 -3.79 -18.30 -3.28
CA VAL A 59 -3.94 -19.73 -2.96
C VAL A 59 -4.04 -20.49 -4.27
N PRO A 60 -3.14 -21.45 -4.56
CA PRO A 60 -3.19 -22.24 -5.79
C PRO A 60 -4.54 -22.95 -6.00
N GLU A 61 -4.91 -23.14 -7.25
CA GLU A 61 -6.07 -23.96 -7.63
C GLU A 61 -5.80 -25.46 -7.40
N GLY A 62 -6.86 -26.21 -7.08
CA GLY A 62 -6.76 -27.65 -6.77
C GLY A 62 -6.43 -27.99 -5.32
N LYS A 63 -6.23 -29.29 -5.05
CA LYS A 63 -5.89 -29.84 -3.73
C LYS A 63 -4.40 -29.71 -3.46
N GLY A 64 -4.05 -29.48 -2.20
CA GLY A 64 -2.67 -29.34 -1.75
C GLY A 64 -2.60 -28.53 -0.46
N GLU A 65 -1.38 -28.28 -0.03
CA GLU A 65 -1.07 -27.46 1.14
C GLU A 65 -0.35 -26.18 0.70
N ILE A 66 -0.55 -25.12 1.46
CA ILE A 66 0.10 -23.83 1.29
C ILE A 66 0.69 -23.35 2.62
N ASN A 67 1.84 -22.69 2.52
CA ASN A 67 2.40 -21.90 3.60
C ASN A 67 1.75 -20.53 3.65
N VAL A 68 0.73 -20.39 4.49
CA VAL A 68 0.00 -19.12 4.65
C VAL A 68 0.89 -18.03 5.24
N CYS A 69 1.89 -18.38 6.06
CA CYS A 69 2.87 -17.39 6.54
C CYS A 69 3.67 -16.77 5.39
N GLU A 70 4.11 -17.58 4.42
CA GLU A 70 4.82 -17.12 3.23
C GLU A 70 3.89 -16.35 2.29
N ALA A 71 2.70 -16.86 2.00
CA ALA A 71 1.72 -16.17 1.16
C ALA A 71 1.37 -14.77 1.69
N VAL A 72 1.23 -14.61 3.01
CA VAL A 72 1.01 -13.29 3.63
C VAL A 72 2.25 -12.40 3.53
N LYS A 73 3.46 -12.95 3.68
CA LYS A 73 4.71 -12.17 3.54
C LYS A 73 4.90 -11.68 2.11
N ASP A 74 4.63 -12.53 1.12
CA ASP A 74 4.74 -12.19 -0.29
C ASP A 74 3.74 -11.09 -0.64
N MET A 75 2.48 -11.22 -0.22
CA MET A 75 1.47 -10.16 -0.34
C MET A 75 1.95 -8.83 0.26
N ILE A 76 2.53 -8.83 1.48
CA ILE A 76 3.05 -7.61 2.10
C ILE A 76 4.20 -7.01 1.28
N ASN A 77 5.08 -7.85 0.76
CA ASN A 77 6.23 -7.40 -0.03
C ASN A 77 5.78 -6.79 -1.37
N GLU A 78 4.84 -7.43 -2.06
CA GLU A 78 4.21 -6.92 -3.28
C GLU A 78 3.54 -5.57 -3.02
N SER A 79 2.67 -5.47 -2.01
CA SER A 79 2.02 -4.19 -1.66
C SER A 79 3.03 -3.07 -1.33
N ARG A 80 4.17 -3.40 -0.71
CA ARG A 80 5.23 -2.41 -0.43
C ARG A 80 5.97 -1.99 -1.70
N LEU A 81 6.16 -2.89 -2.65
CA LEU A 81 6.79 -2.57 -3.93
C LEU A 81 5.89 -1.69 -4.77
N GLU A 82 4.61 -2.03 -4.86
CA GLU A 82 3.58 -1.24 -5.55
C GLU A 82 3.49 0.16 -4.95
N GLY A 83 3.30 0.28 -3.63
CA GLY A 83 3.20 1.59 -2.98
C GLY A 83 4.47 2.44 -3.15
N ARG A 84 5.66 1.83 -3.23
CA ARG A 84 6.90 2.54 -3.56
C ARG A 84 6.95 2.98 -5.02
N ALA A 85 6.44 2.18 -5.94
CA ALA A 85 6.40 2.51 -7.35
C ALA A 85 5.42 3.67 -7.60
N GLU A 86 4.22 3.58 -7.03
CA GLU A 86 3.20 4.65 -7.06
C GLU A 86 3.75 5.95 -6.46
N GLY A 87 4.29 5.90 -5.23
CA GLY A 87 4.85 7.10 -4.59
C GLY A 87 6.01 7.73 -5.37
N LYS A 88 6.86 6.91 -6.04
CA LYS A 88 7.90 7.43 -6.93
C LYS A 88 7.33 8.09 -8.19
N ALA A 89 6.26 7.52 -8.76
CA ALA A 89 5.61 8.07 -9.93
C ALA A 89 4.94 9.41 -9.61
N GLU A 90 4.16 9.46 -8.52
CA GLU A 90 3.50 10.68 -8.02
C GLU A 90 4.52 11.76 -7.70
N GLY A 91 5.55 11.45 -6.89
CA GLY A 91 6.58 12.41 -6.53
C GLY A 91 7.39 12.92 -7.73
N ARG A 92 7.56 12.10 -8.78
CA ARG A 92 8.21 12.56 -10.03
C ARG A 92 7.32 13.52 -10.82
N VAL A 93 6.00 13.33 -10.80
CA VAL A 93 5.05 14.24 -11.46
C VAL A 93 4.99 15.56 -10.71
N GLU A 94 4.83 15.51 -9.40
CA GLU A 94 4.79 16.69 -8.52
C GLU A 94 6.10 17.48 -8.61
N GLY A 95 7.25 16.84 -8.41
CA GLY A 95 8.55 17.52 -8.50
C GLY A 95 8.86 18.12 -9.87
N LYS A 96 8.34 17.53 -10.97
CA LYS A 96 8.43 18.14 -12.30
C LYS A 96 7.54 19.38 -12.44
N ALA A 97 6.35 19.37 -11.86
CA ALA A 97 5.45 20.51 -11.87
C ALA A 97 6.02 21.67 -11.04
N GLU A 98 6.51 21.37 -9.83
CA GLU A 98 7.19 22.33 -8.95
C GLU A 98 8.44 22.90 -9.61
N GLY A 99 9.32 22.05 -10.15
CA GLY A 99 10.53 22.51 -10.84
C GLY A 99 10.23 23.38 -12.06
N LYS A 100 9.16 23.07 -12.81
CA LYS A 100 8.69 23.91 -13.92
C LYS A 100 8.21 25.27 -13.43
N ILE A 101 7.45 25.32 -12.34
CA ILE A 101 6.98 26.58 -11.75
C ILE A 101 8.18 27.40 -11.26
N GLN A 102 9.12 26.78 -10.57
CA GLN A 102 10.32 27.45 -10.06
C GLN A 102 11.16 28.06 -11.19
N MET A 103 11.41 27.30 -12.26
CA MET A 103 12.09 27.80 -13.46
C MET A 103 11.35 29.00 -14.07
N LEU A 104 10.02 28.94 -14.16
CA LEU A 104 9.22 30.05 -14.69
C LEU A 104 9.26 31.27 -13.76
N LYS A 105 9.33 31.09 -12.44
CA LYS A 105 9.50 32.19 -11.46
C LYS A 105 10.83 32.89 -11.71
N GLU A 106 11.91 32.15 -11.88
CA GLU A 106 13.24 32.69 -12.14
C GLU A 106 13.29 33.49 -13.45
N LEU A 107 12.74 32.93 -14.54
CA LEU A 107 12.66 33.62 -15.85
C LEU A 107 11.77 34.88 -15.84
N VAL A 108 10.83 34.97 -14.90
CA VAL A 108 10.05 36.21 -14.73
C VAL A 108 10.85 37.22 -13.92
N LYS A 109 11.57 36.78 -12.87
CA LYS A 109 12.40 37.64 -12.02
C LYS A 109 13.58 38.24 -12.79
N ASP A 110 14.18 37.50 -13.71
CA ASP A 110 15.28 37.99 -14.56
C ASP A 110 14.82 38.82 -15.78
N GLY A 111 13.51 38.94 -15.98
CA GLY A 111 12.90 39.72 -17.06
C GLY A 111 12.85 39.02 -18.43
N THR A 112 13.33 37.78 -18.55
CA THR A 112 13.30 37.00 -19.80
C THR A 112 11.87 36.70 -20.25
N LEU A 113 10.95 36.48 -19.29
CA LEU A 113 9.57 36.08 -19.55
C LEU A 113 8.58 37.01 -18.84
N SER A 114 7.46 37.33 -19.50
CA SER A 114 6.38 38.06 -18.83
C SER A 114 5.51 37.13 -17.97
N VAL A 115 4.94 37.67 -16.89
CA VAL A 115 4.03 36.95 -15.98
C VAL A 115 2.90 36.24 -16.73
N VAL A 116 2.32 36.87 -17.76
CA VAL A 116 1.22 36.30 -18.55
C VAL A 116 1.70 35.08 -19.34
N LYS A 117 2.89 35.15 -19.97
CA LYS A 117 3.46 34.02 -20.72
C LYS A 117 3.88 32.88 -19.80
N ALA A 118 4.40 33.21 -18.61
CA ALA A 118 4.78 32.23 -17.59
C ALA A 118 3.56 31.47 -17.06
N ALA A 119 2.50 32.19 -16.69
CA ALA A 119 1.24 31.62 -16.23
C ALA A 119 0.61 30.68 -17.27
N ALA A 120 0.57 31.11 -18.54
CA ALA A 120 0.09 30.28 -19.64
C ALA A 120 0.93 28.99 -19.79
N LYS A 121 2.26 29.07 -19.71
CA LYS A 121 3.14 27.89 -19.74
C LYS A 121 2.96 26.99 -18.52
N ALA A 122 2.59 27.53 -17.36
CA ALA A 122 2.30 26.79 -16.15
C ALA A 122 0.85 26.26 -16.07
N ASN A 123 0.03 26.48 -17.10
CA ASN A 123 -1.39 26.11 -17.14
C ASN A 123 -2.20 26.68 -15.97
N MET A 124 -1.91 27.93 -15.57
CA MET A 124 -2.63 28.64 -14.51
C MET A 124 -2.91 30.09 -14.91
N THR A 125 -3.73 30.80 -14.14
CA THR A 125 -4.00 32.22 -14.40
C THR A 125 -2.82 33.10 -13.99
N ALA A 126 -2.73 34.30 -14.58
CA ALA A 126 -1.70 35.27 -14.20
C ALA A 126 -1.78 35.65 -12.71
N GLU A 127 -2.98 35.67 -12.13
CA GLU A 127 -3.20 35.92 -10.70
C GLU A 127 -2.69 34.77 -9.83
N GLN A 128 -2.96 33.52 -10.22
CA GLN A 128 -2.42 32.34 -9.53
C GLN A 128 -0.89 32.34 -9.59
N PHE A 129 -0.31 32.66 -10.75
CA PHE A 129 1.13 32.72 -10.92
C PHE A 129 1.77 33.85 -10.10
N LYS A 130 1.12 35.01 -9.96
CA LYS A 130 1.58 36.09 -9.07
C LYS A 130 1.66 35.64 -7.62
N LYS A 131 0.62 34.95 -7.12
CA LYS A 131 0.65 34.37 -5.77
C LYS A 131 1.82 33.40 -5.59
N GLU A 132 2.16 32.66 -6.64
CA GLU A 132 3.28 31.72 -6.61
C GLU A 132 4.64 32.42 -6.62
N LEU A 133 4.76 33.59 -7.27
CA LEU A 133 5.96 34.44 -7.20
C LEU A 133 6.23 34.98 -5.80
N ASP A 134 5.15 35.33 -5.08
CA ASP A 134 5.20 35.91 -3.74
C ASP A 134 5.49 34.87 -2.64
N LYS A 135 5.34 33.57 -2.94
CA LYS A 135 5.80 32.50 -2.05
C LYS A 135 7.33 32.43 -2.07
N GLU A 136 7.94 32.65 -0.92
CA GLU A 136 9.35 32.32 -0.69
C GLU A 136 9.57 30.81 -0.80
N VAL A 137 10.77 30.41 -1.21
CA VAL A 137 11.21 29.00 -1.26
C VAL A 137 11.66 28.59 0.14
#